data_AF-A0A6L9KVY1-F1
#
_entry.id   AF-A0A6L9KVY1-F1
#
_cell.length_a   1.000
_cell.length_b   1.000
_cell.length_c   1.000
_cell.angle_alpha   90.00
_cell.angle_beta   90.00
_cell.angle_gamma   90.00
#
_symmetry.space_group_name_H-M   'P 1'
#
loop_
_entity.id
_entity.type
_entity.pdbx_description
1 polymer ?
#
loop_
_entity_poly.entity_id
_entity_poly.type
_entity_poly.pdbx_seq_one_letter_code
_entity_poly.pdbx_strand_id
1 'polypeptide(L)'
;HTHMDHFFGFDRLLRLCLGRNTSLRLYGPPGFAAQVEHKLAGYTWNLVDNYPGDFFMDAWELDAQWQARGTRLRCRNRFRAEPLEARHLPGGVLLDEPALRVRAAFLDHGTPCLGFAVEEKIHVNVWKNRLAELGLAVGPWLKFLDQDADHAARKHHLTARQAGSIARAAGAKLVTPFHFSPRYADREADLRREIEAAAAAT
;
A
#
# COMPACT_ATOMS: atom_id res chain seq x y z
N HIS A 1 19.15 -8.57 7.11
CA HIS A 1 20.56 -8.68 6.69
C HIS A 1 20.68 -9.88 5.75
N THR A 2 21.88 -10.29 5.35
CA THR A 2 22.12 -11.30 4.29
C THR A 2 23.00 -12.45 4.74
N HIS A 3 22.91 -12.87 6.01
CA HIS A 3 23.50 -14.17 6.39
C HIS A 3 22.88 -15.27 5.51
N MET A 4 23.66 -16.32 5.30
CA MET A 4 23.35 -17.38 4.35
C MET A 4 21.95 -17.97 4.59
N ASP A 5 21.61 -18.26 5.84
CA ASP A 5 20.33 -18.83 6.28
C ASP A 5 19.11 -17.90 6.10
N HIS A 6 19.32 -16.60 5.90
CA HIS A 6 18.25 -15.65 5.56
C HIS A 6 18.16 -15.33 4.06
N PHE A 7 19.26 -15.49 3.30
CA PHE A 7 19.33 -15.08 1.90
C PHE A 7 19.38 -16.25 0.89
N PHE A 8 19.61 -17.48 1.33
CA PHE A 8 19.74 -18.65 0.43
C PHE A 8 18.53 -18.88 -0.49
N GLY A 9 17.33 -18.50 -0.06
CA GLY A 9 16.08 -18.63 -0.84
C GLY A 9 15.96 -17.70 -2.06
N PHE A 10 16.88 -16.76 -2.23
CA PHE A 10 16.85 -15.76 -3.32
C PHE A 10 16.72 -16.40 -4.72
N ASP A 11 17.45 -17.49 -4.98
CA ASP A 11 17.48 -18.11 -6.31
C ASP A 11 16.14 -18.72 -6.69
N ARG A 12 15.40 -19.23 -5.69
CA ARG A 12 14.04 -19.75 -5.88
C ARG A 12 13.08 -18.61 -6.23
N LEU A 13 13.16 -17.48 -5.53
CA LEU A 13 12.34 -16.30 -5.83
C LEU A 13 12.65 -15.77 -7.25
N LEU A 14 13.94 -15.63 -7.58
CA LEU A 14 14.40 -15.24 -8.90
C LEU A 14 13.82 -16.15 -9.99
N ARG A 15 13.93 -17.47 -9.82
CA ARG A 15 13.41 -18.45 -10.77
C ARG A 15 11.91 -18.34 -11.01
N LEU A 16 11.13 -17.96 -9.98
CA LEU A 16 9.71 -17.70 -10.10
C LEU A 16 9.44 -16.39 -10.87
N CYS A 17 10.28 -15.37 -10.76
CA CYS A 17 10.03 -14.10 -11.43
C CYS A 17 10.49 -14.06 -12.89
N LEU A 18 11.54 -14.82 -13.26
CA LEU A 18 12.09 -14.83 -14.62
C LEU A 18 11.01 -15.13 -15.69
N GLY A 19 11.04 -14.38 -16.78
CA GLY A 19 10.08 -14.51 -17.89
C GLY A 19 8.73 -13.83 -17.68
N ARG A 20 8.44 -13.29 -16.48
CA ARG A 20 7.14 -12.66 -16.15
C ARG A 20 7.24 -11.14 -16.22
N ASN A 21 6.12 -10.48 -16.52
CA ASN A 21 6.03 -9.03 -16.46
C ASN A 21 5.75 -8.59 -15.01
N THR A 22 6.79 -8.60 -14.18
CA THR A 22 6.70 -8.30 -12.75
C THR A 22 7.94 -7.54 -12.31
N SER A 23 7.96 -7.04 -11.08
CA SER A 23 9.14 -6.42 -10.48
C SER A 23 9.23 -6.74 -9.01
N LEU A 24 10.44 -6.64 -8.47
CA LEU A 24 10.69 -6.79 -7.04
C LEU A 24 11.34 -5.51 -6.50
N ARG A 25 10.87 -5.05 -5.34
CA ARG A 25 11.58 -4.05 -4.54
C ARG A 25 12.19 -4.76 -3.36
N LEU A 26 13.51 -4.72 -3.27
CA LEU A 26 14.27 -5.34 -2.19
C LEU A 26 14.85 -4.23 -1.32
N TYR A 27 14.85 -4.44 0.00
CA TYR A 27 15.40 -3.49 0.96
C TYR A 27 16.37 -4.21 1.88
N GLY A 28 17.52 -3.59 2.14
CA GLY A 28 18.53 -4.15 3.02
C GLY A 28 19.43 -3.09 3.65
N PRO A 29 20.32 -3.52 4.56
CA PRO A 29 21.32 -2.65 5.17
C PRO A 29 22.39 -2.19 4.15
N PRO A 30 23.33 -1.31 4.52
CA PRO A 30 24.42 -0.90 3.63
C PRO A 30 25.19 -2.10 3.04
N GLY A 31 25.51 -2.03 1.74
CA GLY A 31 26.15 -3.10 0.98
C GLY A 31 25.19 -4.13 0.37
N PHE A 32 23.90 -4.05 0.66
CA PHE A 32 22.90 -5.01 0.20
C PHE A 32 22.76 -5.07 -1.33
N ALA A 33 22.74 -3.93 -2.01
CA ALA A 33 22.58 -3.90 -3.47
C ALA A 33 23.71 -4.66 -4.19
N ALA A 34 24.96 -4.46 -3.74
CA ALA A 34 26.12 -5.18 -4.26
C ALA A 34 26.03 -6.70 -4.01
N GLN A 35 25.51 -7.13 -2.86
CA GLN A 35 25.31 -8.56 -2.58
C GLN A 35 24.27 -9.20 -3.51
N VAL A 36 23.19 -8.49 -3.83
CA VAL A 36 22.20 -8.94 -4.82
C VAL A 36 22.83 -9.03 -6.21
N GLU A 37 23.58 -7.99 -6.61
CA GLU A 37 24.30 -7.97 -7.88
C GLU A 37 25.28 -9.14 -8.01
N HIS A 38 26.14 -9.37 -7.01
CA HIS A 38 27.10 -10.48 -7.02
C HIS A 38 26.41 -11.85 -7.13
N LYS A 39 25.25 -12.01 -6.48
CA LYS A 39 24.48 -13.25 -6.60
C LYS A 39 23.96 -13.45 -8.02
N LEU A 40 23.53 -12.38 -8.70
CA LEU A 40 23.10 -12.41 -10.10
C LEU A 40 24.27 -12.57 -11.08
N ALA A 41 25.44 -12.01 -10.77
CA ALA A 41 26.66 -12.14 -11.56
C ALA A 41 27.22 -13.58 -11.57
N GLY A 42 26.77 -14.43 -10.64
CA GLY A 42 27.09 -15.86 -10.61
C GLY A 42 26.43 -16.69 -11.71
N TYR A 43 25.55 -16.11 -12.53
CA TYR A 43 24.82 -16.81 -13.60
C TYR A 43 25.16 -16.29 -15.00
N THR A 44 24.99 -17.15 -16.00
CA THR A 44 25.06 -16.77 -17.41
C THR A 44 23.67 -16.38 -17.94
N TRP A 45 23.54 -15.16 -18.45
CA TRP A 45 22.28 -14.55 -18.89
C TRP A 45 22.18 -14.43 -20.42
N ASN A 46 22.63 -15.43 -21.19
CA ASN A 46 22.67 -15.38 -22.65
C ASN A 46 21.29 -15.57 -23.33
N LEU A 47 20.27 -16.02 -22.58
CA LEU A 47 18.92 -16.31 -23.09
C LEU A 47 17.86 -15.29 -22.65
N VAL A 48 18.24 -14.21 -21.97
CA VAL A 48 17.27 -13.24 -21.43
C VAL A 48 16.45 -12.53 -22.51
N ASP A 49 16.97 -12.45 -23.73
CA ASP A 49 16.28 -11.84 -24.88
C ASP A 49 15.07 -12.69 -25.34
N ASN A 50 15.01 -13.98 -24.95
CA ASN A 50 13.88 -14.87 -25.24
C ASN A 50 12.72 -14.69 -24.24
N TYR A 51 12.89 -13.90 -23.18
CA TYR A 51 11.87 -13.70 -22.17
C TYR A 51 10.87 -12.61 -22.59
N PRO A 52 9.56 -12.92 -22.66
CA PRO A 52 8.57 -11.93 -23.09
C PRO A 52 8.37 -10.82 -22.04
N GLY A 53 8.50 -11.14 -20.75
CA GLY A 53 8.34 -10.19 -19.65
C GLY A 53 9.51 -9.24 -19.42
N ASP A 54 9.21 -8.02 -18.96
CA ASP A 54 10.20 -7.04 -18.52
C ASP A 54 10.43 -7.12 -17.00
N PHE A 55 11.06 -8.21 -16.56
CA PHE A 55 11.38 -8.40 -15.15
C PHE A 55 12.57 -7.52 -14.72
N PHE A 56 12.43 -6.82 -13.60
CA PHE A 56 13.52 -6.10 -12.95
C PHE A 56 13.41 -6.15 -11.43
N MET A 57 14.55 -5.93 -10.76
CA MET A 57 14.63 -5.79 -9.31
C MET A 57 15.21 -4.42 -8.98
N ASP A 58 14.59 -3.70 -8.05
CA ASP A 58 15.15 -2.50 -7.46
C ASP A 58 15.65 -2.85 -6.06
N ALA A 59 16.96 -2.91 -5.88
CA ALA A 59 17.59 -3.16 -4.59
C ALA A 59 17.94 -1.82 -3.92
N TRP A 60 17.40 -1.59 -2.74
CA TRP A 60 17.60 -0.38 -1.95
C TRP A 60 18.38 -0.70 -0.69
N GLU A 61 19.48 0.02 -0.48
CA GLU A 61 20.22 0.00 0.77
C GLU A 61 19.89 1.26 1.59
N LEU A 62 19.66 1.08 2.88
CA LEU A 62 19.31 2.14 3.83
C LEU A 62 20.47 2.42 4.76
N ASP A 63 20.72 3.68 5.08
CA ASP A 63 21.59 4.06 6.19
C ASP A 63 20.80 4.40 7.46
N ALA A 64 21.51 4.67 8.56
CA ALA A 64 20.91 5.00 9.86
C ALA A 64 20.13 6.33 9.84
N GLN A 65 20.32 7.17 8.82
CA GLN A 65 19.62 8.44 8.59
C GLN A 65 18.45 8.27 7.62
N TRP A 66 18.09 7.02 7.26
CA TRP A 66 17.05 6.70 6.29
C TRP A 66 17.27 7.31 4.90
N GLN A 67 18.52 7.54 4.52
CA GLN A 67 18.86 7.74 3.12
C GLN A 67 18.88 6.38 2.42
N ALA A 68 18.19 6.31 1.29
CA ALA A 68 18.09 5.12 0.48
C ALA A 68 18.83 5.33 -0.84
N ARG A 69 19.83 4.47 -1.11
CA ARG A 69 20.47 4.37 -2.42
C ARG A 69 19.93 3.15 -3.14
N GLY A 70 19.48 3.34 -4.38
CA GLY A 70 18.84 2.30 -5.16
C GLY A 70 19.72 1.84 -6.32
N THR A 71 19.63 0.56 -6.65
CA THR A 71 20.21 -0.03 -7.85
C THR A 71 19.14 -0.87 -8.54
N ARG A 72 18.88 -0.58 -9.81
CA ARG A 72 18.04 -1.38 -10.67
C ARG A 72 18.87 -2.45 -11.37
N LEU A 73 18.36 -3.67 -11.36
CA LEU A 73 18.94 -4.85 -11.97
C LEU A 73 17.89 -5.42 -12.93
N ARG A 74 17.96 -5.03 -14.20
CA ARG A 74 16.97 -5.40 -15.22
C ARG A 74 17.36 -6.69 -15.92
N CYS A 75 16.44 -7.65 -16.02
CA CYS A 75 16.70 -8.96 -16.63
C CYS A 75 17.16 -8.85 -18.10
N ARG A 76 16.50 -8.00 -18.89
CA ARG A 76 16.87 -7.74 -20.30
C ARG A 76 18.27 -7.15 -20.45
N ASN A 77 18.75 -6.40 -19.46
CA ASN A 77 20.12 -5.89 -19.43
C ASN A 77 21.08 -6.84 -18.68
N ARG A 78 20.75 -8.13 -18.60
CA ARG A 78 21.56 -9.17 -17.94
C ARG A 78 21.90 -8.81 -16.50
N PHE A 79 20.97 -8.10 -15.84
CA PHE A 79 21.09 -7.61 -14.47
C PHE A 79 22.31 -6.73 -14.21
N ARG A 80 22.81 -6.00 -15.22
CA ARG A 80 23.80 -4.94 -14.99
C ARG A 80 23.22 -3.88 -14.04
N ALA A 81 24.03 -3.43 -13.09
CA ALA A 81 23.64 -2.42 -12.12
C ALA A 81 23.41 -1.05 -12.80
N GLU A 82 22.22 -0.51 -12.57
CA GLU A 82 21.82 0.83 -12.98
C GLU A 82 21.48 1.65 -11.72
N PRO A 83 22.22 2.72 -11.39
CA PRO A 83 21.91 3.51 -10.21
C PRO A 83 20.53 4.17 -10.35
N LEU A 84 19.77 4.17 -9.26
CA LEU A 84 18.52 4.91 -9.14
C LEU A 84 18.77 6.20 -8.37
N GLU A 85 17.88 7.18 -8.56
CA GLU A 85 17.89 8.39 -7.76
C GLU A 85 17.77 8.05 -6.27
N ALA A 86 18.67 8.63 -5.48
CA ALA A 86 18.63 8.47 -4.03
C ALA A 86 17.37 9.14 -3.48
N ARG A 87 16.83 8.56 -2.41
CA ARG A 87 15.61 9.06 -1.76
C ARG A 87 15.71 9.00 -0.26
N HIS A 88 15.09 9.96 0.42
CA HIS A 88 14.96 9.94 1.85
C HIS A 88 13.65 9.25 2.25
N LEU A 89 13.71 8.32 3.21
CA LEU A 89 12.56 7.53 3.68
C LEU A 89 12.28 7.83 5.17
N PRO A 90 11.71 9.01 5.49
CA PRO A 90 11.61 9.48 6.86
C PRO A 90 10.86 8.47 7.76
N GLY A 91 11.40 8.26 8.97
CA GLY A 91 10.81 7.35 9.95
C GLY A 91 10.85 5.86 9.54
N GLY A 92 11.68 5.51 8.55
CA GLY A 92 11.84 4.15 8.04
C GLY A 92 10.64 3.63 7.26
N VAL A 93 9.78 4.50 6.72
CA VAL A 93 8.60 4.09 5.94
C VAL A 93 9.03 3.70 4.52
N LEU A 94 8.94 2.42 4.19
CA LEU A 94 9.39 1.87 2.90
C LEU A 94 8.28 1.79 1.85
N LEU A 95 7.05 1.65 2.32
CA LEU A 95 5.84 1.55 1.52
C LEU A 95 4.68 2.13 2.33
N ASP A 96 3.90 3.00 1.71
CA ASP A 96 2.70 3.60 2.30
C ASP A 96 1.60 3.57 1.24
N GLU A 97 0.74 2.55 1.32
CA GLU A 97 -0.37 2.30 0.40
C GLU A 97 -1.70 2.44 1.16
N PRO A 98 -2.86 2.55 0.49
CA PRO A 98 -4.14 2.69 1.18
C PRO A 98 -4.48 1.55 2.14
N ALA A 99 -4.13 0.31 1.78
CA ALA A 99 -4.46 -0.89 2.57
C ALA A 99 -3.38 -1.30 3.57
N LEU A 100 -2.12 -0.85 3.38
CA LEU A 100 -1.02 -1.27 4.24
C LEU A 100 0.13 -0.27 4.25
N ARG A 101 0.94 -0.35 5.30
CA ARG A 101 2.24 0.33 5.43
C ARG A 101 3.32 -0.68 5.77
N VAL A 102 4.52 -0.49 5.23
CA VAL A 102 5.71 -1.25 5.61
C VAL A 102 6.75 -0.29 6.17
N ARG A 103 7.25 -0.61 7.36
CA ARG A 103 8.30 0.15 8.05
C ARG A 103 9.52 -0.71 8.33
N ALA A 104 10.67 -0.07 8.45
CA ALA A 104 11.90 -0.69 8.89
C ALA A 104 12.47 -0.04 10.15
N ALA A 105 13.25 -0.82 10.89
CA ALA A 105 14.06 -0.38 12.01
C ALA A 105 15.43 -1.06 11.94
N PHE A 106 16.50 -0.36 12.33
CA PHE A 106 17.80 -1.00 12.56
C PHE A 106 17.79 -1.75 13.89
N LEU A 107 18.27 -2.99 13.85
CA LEU A 107 18.43 -3.86 15.00
C LEU A 107 19.91 -4.21 15.18
N ASP A 108 20.35 -4.33 16.43
CA ASP A 108 21.69 -4.85 16.72
C ASP A 108 21.68 -6.38 16.59
N HIS A 109 22.54 -6.88 15.72
CA HIS A 109 22.76 -8.30 15.47
C HIS A 109 24.26 -8.59 15.24
N GLY A 110 25.15 -7.76 15.79
CA GLY A 110 26.59 -7.80 15.50
C GLY A 110 26.98 -7.34 14.09
N THR A 111 25.99 -7.09 13.22
CA THR A 111 26.10 -6.47 11.90
C THR A 111 24.85 -5.61 11.65
N PRO A 112 24.88 -4.65 10.71
CA PRO A 112 23.68 -3.90 10.33
C PRO A 112 22.53 -4.83 9.91
N CYS A 113 21.43 -4.79 10.65
CA CYS A 113 20.25 -5.61 10.41
C CYS A 113 19.00 -4.74 10.36
N LEU A 114 18.16 -4.95 9.34
CA LEU A 114 16.83 -4.35 9.26
C LEU A 114 15.78 -5.35 9.77
N GLY A 115 15.00 -4.92 10.75
CA GLY A 115 13.69 -5.51 11.07
C GLY A 115 12.59 -4.80 10.29
N PHE A 116 11.52 -5.51 9.97
CA PHE A 116 10.38 -4.97 9.21
C PHE A 116 9.08 -5.13 9.99
N ALA A 117 8.21 -4.11 9.91
CA ALA A 117 6.84 -4.16 10.39
C ALA A 117 5.89 -3.97 9.20
N VAL A 118 4.91 -4.86 9.06
CA VAL A 118 3.80 -4.73 8.11
C VAL A 118 2.55 -4.36 8.90
N GLU A 119 2.03 -3.18 8.63
CA GLU A 119 0.88 -2.58 9.31
C GLU A 119 -0.29 -2.56 8.32
N GLU A 120 -1.39 -3.25 8.62
CA GLU A 120 -2.63 -3.12 7.85
C GLU A 120 -3.32 -1.80 8.20
N LYS A 121 -3.71 -1.04 7.18
CA LYS A 121 -4.52 0.16 7.34
C LYS A 121 -5.98 -0.23 7.14
N ILE A 122 -6.66 -0.50 8.25
CA ILE A 122 -8.10 -0.83 8.42
C ILE A 122 -8.91 -0.97 7.11
N HIS A 123 -9.33 -2.20 6.81
CA HIS A 123 -10.34 -2.51 5.80
C HIS A 123 -11.76 -2.23 6.36
N VAL A 124 -12.59 -1.52 5.60
CA VAL A 124 -14.02 -1.33 5.92
C VAL A 124 -14.82 -2.56 5.48
N ASN A 125 -15.52 -3.22 6.40
CA ASN A 125 -16.44 -4.32 6.08
C ASN A 125 -17.89 -3.87 6.24
N VAL A 126 -18.70 -4.01 5.19
CA VAL A 126 -20.11 -3.58 5.18
C VAL A 126 -21.01 -4.80 5.36
N TRP A 127 -21.74 -4.86 6.49
CA TRP A 127 -22.58 -6.00 6.85
C TRP A 127 -23.95 -5.91 6.16
N LYS A 128 -24.10 -6.61 5.02
CA LYS A 128 -25.34 -6.61 4.22
C LYS A 128 -26.59 -6.99 5.02
N ASN A 129 -26.48 -7.91 5.96
CA ASN A 129 -27.61 -8.33 6.80
C ASN A 129 -28.11 -7.18 7.70
N ARG A 130 -27.18 -6.39 8.27
CA ARG A 130 -27.53 -5.21 9.07
C ARG A 130 -28.10 -4.08 8.22
N LEU A 131 -27.61 -3.90 7.00
CA LEU A 131 -28.21 -2.96 6.06
C LEU A 131 -29.66 -3.33 5.75
N ALA A 132 -29.94 -4.62 5.54
CA ALA A 132 -31.30 -5.10 5.31
C ALA A 132 -32.22 -4.91 6.53
N GLU A 133 -31.73 -5.19 7.75
CA GLU A 133 -32.47 -4.92 9.00
C GLU A 133 -32.83 -3.43 9.16
N LEU A 134 -31.96 -2.54 8.69
CA LEU A 134 -32.17 -1.09 8.73
C LEU A 134 -32.99 -0.55 7.54
N GLY A 135 -33.45 -1.42 6.62
CA GLY A 135 -34.21 -1.01 5.43
C GLY A 135 -33.39 -0.29 4.37
N LEU A 136 -32.07 -0.49 4.35
CA LEU A 136 -31.14 0.20 3.46
C LEU A 136 -30.71 -0.72 2.31
N ALA A 137 -30.83 -0.24 1.08
CA ALA A 137 -30.41 -1.00 -0.09
C ALA A 137 -28.87 -0.99 -0.29
N VAL A 138 -28.35 -1.77 -1.25
CA VAL A 138 -26.90 -1.95 -1.56
C VAL A 138 -26.55 -1.40 -2.97
N GLY A 139 -25.44 -0.67 -3.16
CA GLY A 139 -25.23 0.33 -4.25
C GLY A 139 -24.29 1.53 -3.92
N PRO A 140 -24.30 2.67 -4.64
CA PRO A 140 -23.53 3.87 -4.30
C PRO A 140 -24.37 4.85 -3.46
N TRP A 141 -24.10 4.98 -2.15
CA TRP A 141 -25.03 5.62 -1.20
C TRP A 141 -24.66 7.04 -0.75
N LEU A 142 -23.38 7.42 -0.74
CA LEU A 142 -22.89 8.53 0.10
C LEU A 142 -22.72 9.86 -0.66
N LYS A 143 -23.83 10.49 -1.09
CA LYS A 143 -23.76 11.65 -2.00
C LYS A 143 -24.20 13.02 -1.48
N PHE A 144 -25.08 13.13 -0.47
CA PHE A 144 -25.77 14.40 -0.15
C PHE A 144 -25.66 14.84 1.31
N LEU A 145 -25.85 16.14 1.60
CA LEU A 145 -26.04 16.65 2.97
C LEU A 145 -27.50 16.40 3.43
N ASP A 146 -27.75 16.44 4.74
CA ASP A 146 -29.10 16.21 5.31
C ASP A 146 -30.13 17.23 4.83
N GLN A 147 -29.73 18.50 4.67
CA GLN A 147 -30.59 19.55 4.12
C GLN A 147 -31.13 19.25 2.71
N ASP A 148 -30.50 18.32 1.98
CA ASP A 148 -30.87 17.93 0.61
C ASP A 148 -31.54 16.53 0.59
N ALA A 149 -32.14 16.10 1.71
CA ALA A 149 -32.78 14.79 1.87
C ALA A 149 -33.78 14.44 0.75
N ASP A 150 -34.62 15.38 0.33
CA ASP A 150 -35.59 15.16 -0.77
C ASP A 150 -34.90 14.90 -2.12
N HIS A 151 -33.73 15.51 -2.33
CA HIS A 151 -32.94 15.27 -3.53
C HIS A 151 -32.20 13.93 -3.46
N ALA A 152 -31.68 13.59 -2.28
CA ALA A 152 -31.05 12.31 -2.00
C ALA A 152 -32.05 11.16 -2.23
N ALA A 153 -33.26 11.27 -1.67
CA ALA A 153 -34.33 10.29 -1.81
C ALA A 153 -34.72 10.05 -3.27
N ARG A 154 -34.95 11.12 -4.04
CA ARG A 154 -35.28 11.03 -5.48
C ARG A 154 -34.21 10.34 -6.31
N LYS A 155 -32.94 10.46 -5.92
CA LYS A 155 -31.81 9.84 -6.61
C LYS A 155 -31.36 8.52 -5.96
N HIS A 156 -32.13 8.00 -5.00
CA HIS A 156 -31.81 6.78 -4.26
C HIS A 156 -30.42 6.81 -3.60
N HIS A 157 -30.11 7.93 -2.95
CA HIS A 157 -28.87 8.16 -2.21
C HIS A 157 -29.17 8.51 -0.75
N LEU A 158 -28.18 8.34 0.12
CA LEU A 158 -28.20 8.75 1.52
C LEU A 158 -27.70 10.18 1.68
N THR A 159 -28.18 10.80 2.76
CA THR A 159 -27.56 11.99 3.34
C THR A 159 -26.34 11.62 4.20
N ALA A 160 -25.46 12.58 4.43
CA ALA A 160 -24.29 12.44 5.29
C ALA A 160 -24.70 12.09 6.72
N ARG A 161 -25.75 12.74 7.25
CA ARG A 161 -26.35 12.36 8.54
C ARG A 161 -26.85 10.92 8.58
N GLN A 162 -27.54 10.46 7.53
CA GLN A 162 -28.01 9.06 7.45
C GLN A 162 -26.83 8.08 7.45
N ALA A 163 -25.78 8.36 6.66
CA ALA A 163 -24.59 7.53 6.62
C ALA A 163 -23.85 7.46 7.98
N GLY A 164 -23.73 8.59 8.70
CA GLY A 164 -23.16 8.61 10.05
C GLY A 164 -24.02 7.83 11.06
N SER A 165 -25.35 7.97 10.98
CA SER A 165 -26.28 7.24 11.85
C SER A 165 -26.19 5.72 11.67
N ILE A 166 -25.99 5.26 10.44
CA ILE A 166 -25.78 3.83 10.10
C ILE A 166 -24.46 3.34 10.70
N ALA A 167 -23.38 4.11 10.53
CA ALA A 167 -22.09 3.75 11.08
C ALA A 167 -22.14 3.57 12.60
N ARG A 168 -22.84 4.46 13.31
CA ARG A 168 -23.11 4.32 14.74
C ARG A 168 -23.87 3.04 15.04
N ALA A 169 -25.00 2.81 14.37
CA ALA A 169 -25.83 1.62 14.60
C ALA A 169 -25.06 0.31 14.34
N ALA A 170 -24.11 0.33 13.41
CA ALA A 170 -23.23 -0.79 13.09
C ALA A 170 -22.04 -0.97 14.06
N GLY A 171 -21.82 -0.05 15.02
CA GLY A 171 -20.66 -0.08 15.91
C GLY A 171 -19.34 0.17 15.17
N ALA A 172 -19.36 0.92 14.07
CA ALA A 172 -18.17 1.19 13.27
C ALA A 172 -17.17 2.06 14.06
N LYS A 173 -15.92 1.60 14.18
CA LYS A 173 -14.85 2.34 14.86
C LYS A 173 -14.28 3.49 14.03
N LEU A 174 -14.47 3.45 12.70
CA LEU A 174 -13.99 4.44 11.75
C LEU A 174 -14.97 4.52 10.58
N VAL A 175 -15.26 5.73 10.13
CA VAL A 175 -16.13 6.01 8.98
C VAL A 175 -15.35 6.82 7.97
N THR A 176 -15.08 6.22 6.80
CA THR A 176 -14.43 6.92 5.69
C THR A 176 -15.42 7.12 4.56
N PRO A 177 -15.98 8.32 4.40
CA PRO A 177 -16.88 8.59 3.29
C PRO A 177 -16.13 8.65 1.97
N PHE A 178 -16.75 8.06 0.94
CA PHE A 178 -16.28 8.11 -0.44
C PHE A 178 -17.50 8.28 -1.36
N HIS A 179 -17.31 8.98 -2.48
CA HIS A 179 -18.33 9.23 -3.51
C HIS A 179 -19.31 10.40 -3.26
N PHE A 180 -18.83 11.62 -3.02
CA PHE A 180 -19.67 12.82 -2.86
C PHE A 180 -20.35 13.31 -4.16
N SER A 181 -21.47 14.04 -4.03
CA SER A 181 -22.06 14.77 -5.15
C SER A 181 -21.15 15.94 -5.57
N PRO A 182 -20.90 16.14 -6.88
CA PRO A 182 -20.16 17.30 -7.38
C PRO A 182 -20.74 18.66 -6.94
N ARG A 183 -22.01 18.69 -6.51
CA ARG A 183 -22.68 19.87 -5.94
C ARG A 183 -21.97 20.43 -4.68
N TYR A 184 -21.17 19.60 -4.00
CA TYR A 184 -20.45 19.99 -2.78
C TYR A 184 -18.93 19.93 -2.97
N ALA A 185 -18.43 20.12 -4.19
CA ALA A 185 -16.99 20.05 -4.47
C ALA A 185 -16.15 21.02 -3.60
N ASP A 186 -16.71 22.18 -3.28
CA ASP A 186 -16.14 23.21 -2.39
C ASP A 186 -16.60 23.07 -0.93
N ARG A 187 -17.52 22.13 -0.65
CA ARG A 187 -18.19 21.92 0.64
C ARG A 187 -18.05 20.50 1.17
N GLU A 188 -17.05 19.75 0.70
CA GLU A 188 -16.81 18.36 1.12
C GLU A 188 -16.58 18.24 2.64
N ALA A 189 -15.93 19.25 3.24
CA ALA A 189 -15.72 19.31 4.68
C ALA A 189 -17.04 19.33 5.48
N ASP A 190 -18.11 19.93 4.94
CA ASP A 190 -19.43 19.93 5.59
C ASP A 190 -20.00 18.51 5.66
N LEU A 191 -19.88 17.76 4.56
CA LEU A 191 -20.35 16.37 4.48
C LEU A 191 -19.61 15.47 5.47
N ARG A 192 -18.28 15.63 5.56
CA ARG A 192 -17.45 14.87 6.51
C ARG A 192 -17.83 15.16 7.95
N ARG A 193 -17.95 16.44 8.31
CA ARG A 193 -18.37 16.87 9.66
C ARG A 193 -19.75 16.34 10.04
N GLU A 194 -20.71 16.39 9.12
CA GLU A 194 -22.08 15.90 9.39
C GLU A 194 -22.11 14.37 9.59
N ILE A 195 -21.30 13.62 8.83
CA ILE A 195 -21.14 12.17 9.02
C ILE A 195 -20.51 11.85 10.37
N GLU A 196 -19.41 12.53 10.72
CA GLU A 196 -18.71 12.34 11.99
C GLU A 196 -19.61 12.67 13.18
N ALA A 197 -20.33 13.80 13.12
CA ALA A 197 -21.27 14.20 14.16
C ALA A 197 -22.40 13.17 14.35
N ALA A 198 -22.98 12.68 13.26
CA ALA A 198 -24.03 11.66 13.33
C ALA A 198 -23.52 10.29 13.78
N ALA A 199 -22.26 9.94 13.50
CA ALA A 199 -21.63 8.71 13.98
C ALA A 199 -21.27 8.78 15.49
N ALA A 200 -20.97 9.97 16.00
CA ALA A 200 -20.56 10.19 17.39
C ALA A 200 -21.72 10.51 18.35
N ALA A 201 -22.90 10.90 17.85
CA ALA A 201 -24.03 11.25 18.69
C ALA A 201 -24.56 10.05 19.50
N THR A 202 -24.64 10.21 20.82
CA THR A 202 -25.04 9.19 21.81
C THR A 202 -26.51 8.81 21.72
#